data_AF-A0A9E4AEZ7-F1
#
_entry.id   AF-A0A9E4AEZ7-F1
#
_cell.length_a   1.000
_cell.length_b   1.000
_cell.length_c   1.000
_cell.angle_alpha   90.00
_cell.angle_beta   90.00
_cell.angle_gamma   90.00
#
_symmetry.space_group_name_H-M   'P 1'
#
loop_
_entity.id
_entity.type
_entity.pdbx_description
1 polymer ?
#
loop_
_entity_poly.entity_id
_entity_poly.type
_entity_poly.pdbx_seq_one_letter_code
_entity_poly.pdbx_strand_id
1 'polypeptide(L)'
;MKNKTNSENQSLTIDDIISEIKSKLEDGDYIYRGERKQHCKISSALYREYFDNEDINIDFVGFDLTYVQEGMLKIAQKHIGKPSNRLNEDFSDPTSRGVIGLIINEAFQRSIETQTLELLTELQHYGGKTNLIDFTIDYLIAIFFACSGEPKEDGRVFLLQRTKR
;
A
#
# COMPACT_ATOMS: atom_id res chain seq x y z
N MET A 1 27.55 -12.26 -13.79
CA MET A 1 26.41 -12.94 -14.46
C MET A 1 25.14 -12.18 -14.08
N LYS A 2 24.52 -11.48 -15.05
CA LYS A 2 23.26 -10.75 -14.85
C LYS A 2 22.13 -11.71 -15.23
N ASN A 3 21.38 -12.22 -14.24
CA ASN A 3 20.10 -12.86 -14.52
C ASN A 3 19.10 -11.76 -14.90
N LYS A 4 19.04 -11.45 -16.20
CA LYS A 4 17.86 -10.79 -16.78
C LYS A 4 16.75 -11.84 -16.75
N THR A 5 15.85 -11.74 -15.77
CA THR A 5 14.50 -12.27 -15.92
C THR A 5 13.82 -11.45 -17.01
N ASN A 6 13.89 -11.93 -18.24
CA ASN A 6 12.97 -11.52 -19.31
C ASN A 6 11.58 -12.01 -18.91
N SER A 7 10.78 -11.17 -18.26
CA SER A 7 9.34 -11.22 -18.48
C SER A 7 9.04 -10.07 -19.44
N GLU A 8 9.00 -10.39 -20.72
CA GLU A 8 8.41 -9.50 -21.71
C GLU A 8 6.94 -9.31 -21.29
N ASN A 9 6.63 -8.16 -20.70
CA ASN A 9 5.26 -7.75 -20.37
C ASN A 9 4.51 -7.55 -21.69
N GLN A 10 3.97 -8.63 -22.26
CA GLN A 10 2.83 -8.50 -23.16
C GLN A 10 1.71 -7.84 -22.36
N SER A 11 1.11 -6.77 -22.90
CA SER A 11 -0.11 -6.20 -22.34
C SER A 11 -1.21 -7.26 -22.48
N LEU A 12 -1.55 -7.90 -21.36
CA LEU A 12 -2.58 -8.94 -21.28
C LEU A 12 -3.93 -8.27 -21.04
N THR A 13 -4.98 -8.79 -21.67
CA THR A 13 -6.35 -8.37 -21.34
C THR A 13 -6.76 -8.93 -19.98
N ILE A 14 -7.87 -8.42 -19.42
CA ILE A 14 -8.43 -8.96 -18.17
C ILE A 14 -8.77 -10.45 -18.32
N ASP A 15 -9.29 -10.87 -19.48
CA ASP A 15 -9.65 -12.27 -19.74
C ASP A 15 -8.42 -13.18 -19.81
N ASP A 16 -7.31 -12.69 -20.36
CA ASP A 16 -6.03 -13.41 -20.38
C ASP A 16 -5.51 -13.61 -18.96
N ILE A 17 -5.54 -12.56 -18.13
CA ILE A 17 -5.11 -12.61 -16.73
C ILE A 17 -5.99 -13.58 -15.93
N ILE A 18 -7.31 -13.54 -16.11
CA ILE A 18 -8.23 -14.46 -15.45
C ILE A 18 -7.93 -15.90 -15.85
N SER A 19 -7.66 -16.14 -17.13
CA SER A 19 -7.32 -17.47 -17.65
C SER A 19 -6.00 -17.98 -17.05
N GLU A 20 -4.99 -17.13 -16.92
CA GLU A 20 -3.71 -17.47 -16.28
C GLU A 20 -3.86 -17.73 -14.77
N ILE A 21 -4.69 -16.96 -14.07
CA ILE A 21 -4.95 -17.20 -12.65
C ILE A 21 -5.67 -18.53 -12.45
N LYS A 22 -6.68 -18.82 -13.28
CA LYS A 22 -7.43 -20.08 -13.22
C LYS A 22 -6.57 -21.30 -13.50
N SER A 23 -5.64 -21.24 -14.44
CA SER A 23 -4.75 -22.37 -14.70
C SER A 23 -3.81 -22.67 -13.53
N LYS A 24 -3.42 -21.65 -12.75
CA LYS A 24 -2.58 -21.81 -11.55
C LYS A 24 -3.37 -22.27 -10.31
N LEU A 25 -4.67 -21.98 -10.25
CA LEU A 25 -5.53 -22.39 -9.12
C LEU A 25 -5.62 -23.92 -8.97
N GLU A 26 -5.44 -24.67 -10.05
CA GLU A 26 -5.41 -26.15 -9.99
C GLU A 26 -4.23 -26.69 -9.16
N ASP A 27 -3.18 -25.88 -8.99
CA ASP A 27 -1.89 -26.26 -8.38
C ASP A 27 -1.66 -25.72 -6.95
N GLY A 28 -2.59 -24.95 -6.36
CA GLY A 28 -2.37 -24.48 -5.00
C GLY A 28 -3.34 -23.46 -4.40
N ASP A 29 -3.10 -23.15 -3.12
CA ASP A 29 -3.77 -22.08 -2.38
C ASP A 29 -2.96 -20.78 -2.56
N TYR A 30 -3.60 -19.70 -3.01
CA TYR A 30 -2.95 -18.45 -3.35
C TYR A 30 -3.60 -17.26 -2.63
N ILE A 31 -2.80 -16.22 -2.39
CA ILE A 31 -3.28 -14.87 -2.09
C ILE A 31 -2.87 -13.91 -3.20
N TYR A 32 -3.68 -12.89 -3.37
CA TYR A 32 -3.61 -11.96 -4.50
C TYR A 32 -3.48 -10.53 -4.03
N ARG A 33 -2.80 -9.69 -4.81
CA ARG A 33 -2.73 -8.24 -4.59
C ARG A 33 -2.79 -7.51 -5.92
N GLY A 34 -3.72 -6.59 -6.04
CA GLY A 34 -3.80 -5.66 -7.17
C GLY A 34 -3.00 -4.40 -6.91
N GLU A 35 -2.23 -3.94 -7.89
CA GLU A 35 -1.60 -2.62 -7.85
C GLU A 35 -1.88 -1.85 -9.14
N ARG A 36 -2.29 -0.59 -8.98
CA ARG A 36 -2.68 0.31 -10.07
C ARG A 36 -1.50 0.73 -10.95
N LYS A 37 -0.33 0.89 -10.34
CA LYS A 37 0.90 1.37 -10.99
C LYS A 37 2.01 0.34 -10.81
N GLN A 38 2.75 0.08 -11.90
CA GLN A 38 3.90 -0.81 -11.84
C GLN A 38 5.07 -0.15 -11.10
N HIS A 39 5.39 -0.67 -9.91
CA HIS A 39 6.63 -0.36 -9.18
C HIS A 39 7.62 -1.52 -9.32
N CYS A 40 8.93 -1.31 -9.14
CA CYS A 40 9.90 -2.41 -9.33
C CYS A 40 9.75 -3.58 -8.33
N LYS A 41 9.05 -3.38 -7.19
CA LYS A 41 8.84 -4.35 -6.12
C LYS A 41 7.44 -4.21 -5.52
N ILE A 42 6.98 -5.22 -4.77
CA ILE A 42 5.82 -5.08 -3.86
C ILE A 42 6.28 -4.21 -2.69
N SER A 43 5.57 -3.11 -2.44
CA SER A 43 5.90 -2.19 -1.34
C SER A 43 4.64 -1.59 -0.74
N SER A 44 4.74 -1.06 0.47
CA SER A 44 3.63 -0.33 1.10
C SER A 44 3.50 1.07 0.53
N ALA A 45 2.32 1.67 0.70
CA ALA A 45 2.06 3.02 0.19
C ALA A 45 2.99 4.07 0.81
N LEU A 46 3.28 3.95 2.12
CA LEU A 46 4.23 4.81 2.82
C LEU A 46 5.66 4.63 2.30
N TYR A 47 6.08 3.40 2.00
CA TYR A 47 7.42 3.14 1.47
C TYR A 47 7.60 3.72 0.07
N ARG A 48 6.59 3.63 -0.81
CA ARG A 48 6.65 4.25 -2.14
C ARG A 48 6.86 5.76 -2.05
N GLU A 49 6.08 6.40 -1.20
CA GLU A 49 6.20 7.84 -1.01
C GLU A 49 7.53 8.26 -0.40
N TYR A 50 8.10 7.41 0.48
CA TYR A 50 9.44 7.62 1.00
C TYR A 50 10.53 7.59 -0.07
N PHE A 51 10.42 6.69 -1.06
CA PHE A 51 11.39 6.60 -2.15
C PHE A 51 11.16 7.63 -3.27
N ASP A 52 9.91 8.05 -3.48
CA ASP A 52 9.58 9.09 -4.46
C ASP A 52 9.87 10.51 -3.92
N ASN A 53 10.31 10.64 -2.67
CA ASN A 53 10.60 11.92 -2.04
C ASN A 53 12.01 12.42 -2.40
N GLU A 54 12.10 13.48 -3.22
CA GLU A 54 13.38 14.08 -3.65
C GLU A 54 14.22 14.66 -2.49
N ASP A 55 13.61 14.95 -1.32
CA ASP A 55 14.35 15.43 -0.15
C ASP A 55 15.17 14.32 0.54
N ILE A 56 15.02 13.06 0.11
CA ILE A 56 15.59 11.89 0.78
C ILE A 56 16.60 11.22 -0.14
N ASN A 57 17.87 11.57 0.01
CA ASN A 57 18.96 10.92 -0.71
C ASN A 57 19.37 9.62 -0.01
N ILE A 58 18.88 8.49 -0.52
CA ILE A 58 19.29 7.14 -0.10
C ILE A 58 20.36 6.65 -1.07
N ASP A 59 21.50 7.35 -1.12
CA ASP A 59 22.67 6.82 -1.82
C ASP A 59 23.04 5.47 -1.17
N PHE A 60 23.15 4.44 -2.00
CA PHE A 60 23.23 3.01 -1.67
C PHE A 60 24.41 2.59 -0.77
N VAL A 61 25.21 3.54 -0.28
CA VAL A 61 26.47 3.35 0.44
C VAL A 61 26.27 2.91 1.90
N GLY A 62 25.04 2.97 2.40
CA GLY A 62 24.69 2.31 3.66
C GLY A 62 23.19 2.28 3.85
N PHE A 63 22.58 1.09 3.76
CA PHE A 63 21.22 0.89 4.23
C PHE A 63 21.24 0.98 5.76
N ASP A 64 21.12 2.19 6.30
CA ASP A 64 20.95 2.41 7.73
C ASP A 64 19.46 2.31 8.06
N LEU A 65 19.09 1.25 8.79
CA LEU A 65 17.72 0.99 9.20
C LEU A 65 17.14 2.15 10.02
N THR A 66 17.95 2.77 10.87
CA THR A 66 17.55 3.90 11.73
C THR A 66 17.21 5.11 10.87
N TYR A 67 18.07 5.42 9.91
CA TYR A 67 17.85 6.53 8.97
C TYR A 67 16.56 6.33 8.16
N VAL A 68 16.32 5.11 7.65
CA VAL A 68 15.10 4.76 6.91
C VAL A 68 13.87 4.89 7.81
N GLN A 69 13.92 4.38 9.04
CA GLN A 69 12.82 4.46 10.00
C GLN A 69 12.48 5.92 10.35
N GLU A 70 13.48 6.75 10.63
CA GLU A 70 13.29 8.18 10.90
C GLU A 70 12.70 8.92 9.70
N GLY A 71 13.16 8.62 8.49
CA GLY A 71 12.64 9.20 7.27
C GLY A 71 11.18 8.80 6.98
N MET A 72 10.84 7.52 7.15
CA MET A 72 9.46 7.04 7.05
C MET A 72 8.55 7.69 8.10
N LEU A 73 9.04 7.86 9.34
CA LEU A 73 8.29 8.53 10.40
C LEU A 73 8.01 10.00 10.05
N LYS A 74 9.00 10.72 9.51
CA LYS A 74 8.82 12.11 9.06
C LYS A 74 7.74 12.24 7.98
N ILE A 75 7.70 11.31 7.02
CA ILE A 75 6.65 11.33 5.97
C ILE A 75 5.29 10.96 6.54
N ALA A 76 5.22 9.95 7.40
CA ALA A 76 3.98 9.59 8.07
C ALA A 76 3.42 10.80 8.85
N GLN A 77 4.27 11.54 9.55
CA GLN A 77 3.91 12.77 10.26
C GLN A 77 3.39 13.89 9.35
N LYS A 78 3.86 14.00 8.10
CA LYS A 78 3.31 14.97 7.12
C LYS A 78 1.84 14.67 6.81
N HIS A 79 1.47 13.39 6.76
CA HIS A 79 0.09 12.95 6.49
C HIS A 79 -0.83 12.96 7.70
N ILE A 80 -0.23 12.97 8.89
CA ILE A 80 -0.97 13.05 10.15
C ILE A 80 -1.61 14.44 10.35
N GLY A 81 -1.18 15.45 9.58
CA GLY A 81 -1.55 16.84 9.83
C GLY A 81 -0.91 17.34 11.13
N LYS A 82 -0.53 18.62 11.18
CA LYS A 82 -0.24 19.22 12.49
C LYS A 82 -1.53 19.10 13.31
N PRO A 83 -1.49 18.70 14.60
CA PRO A 83 -2.64 18.91 15.47
C PRO A 83 -2.92 20.40 15.41
N SER A 84 -3.95 20.77 14.66
CA SER A 84 -4.40 22.12 14.63
C SER A 84 -4.88 22.42 16.04
N ASN A 85 -4.43 23.53 16.63
CA ASN A 85 -5.13 24.16 17.76
C ASN A 85 -6.56 24.64 17.36
N ARG A 86 -7.20 23.99 16.40
CA ARG A 86 -8.54 24.22 15.89
C ARG A 86 -9.45 23.18 16.55
N LEU A 87 -9.73 23.38 17.83
CA LEU A 87 -10.94 22.81 18.45
C LEU A 87 -12.22 23.58 18.02
N ASN A 88 -12.11 24.49 17.04
CA ASN A 88 -13.18 25.40 16.62
C ASN A 88 -13.32 25.49 15.08
N GLU A 89 -13.18 24.39 14.33
CA GLU A 89 -13.62 24.37 12.93
C GLU A 89 -14.78 23.40 12.76
N ASP A 90 -15.81 23.87 12.05
CA ASP A 90 -17.09 23.21 11.82
C ASP A 90 -16.92 21.76 11.37
N PHE A 91 -17.49 20.84 12.15
CA PHE A 91 -17.57 19.40 11.91
C PHE A 91 -18.51 19.02 10.74
N SER A 92 -18.76 19.94 9.80
CA SER A 92 -19.73 19.77 8.73
C SER A 92 -19.15 19.30 7.39
N ASP A 93 -17.82 19.26 7.23
CA ASP A 93 -17.17 18.75 6.01
C ASP A 93 -16.57 17.33 6.22
N PRO A 94 -17.23 16.27 5.71
CA PRO A 94 -16.80 14.88 5.88
C PRO A 94 -15.79 14.43 4.81
N THR A 95 -14.94 15.33 4.29
CA THR A 95 -13.86 14.91 3.38
C THR A 95 -12.95 13.87 4.06
N SER A 96 -12.40 12.92 3.28
CA SER A 96 -11.59 11.79 3.80
C SER A 96 -10.45 12.21 4.74
N ARG A 97 -9.98 13.47 4.62
CA ARG A 97 -9.00 14.09 5.53
C ARG A 97 -9.52 14.26 6.97
N GLY A 98 -10.78 14.61 7.15
CA GLY A 98 -11.40 14.74 8.47
C GLY A 98 -11.50 13.40 9.20
N VAL A 99 -11.87 12.35 8.47
CA VAL A 99 -11.97 10.98 9.03
C VAL A 99 -10.60 10.45 9.45
N ILE A 100 -9.56 10.64 8.63
CA ILE A 100 -8.17 10.31 9.00
C ILE A 100 -7.75 11.02 10.30
N GLY A 101 -8.08 12.30 10.45
CA GLY A 101 -7.76 13.07 11.66
C GLY A 101 -8.43 12.52 12.93
N LEU A 102 -9.69 12.07 12.83
CA LEU A 102 -10.42 11.46 13.95
C LEU A 102 -9.79 10.14 14.38
N ILE A 103 -9.47 9.28 13.42
CA ILE A 103 -8.83 7.98 13.64
C ILE A 103 -7.52 8.16 14.38
N ILE A 104 -6.67 9.10 13.94
CA ILE A 104 -5.39 9.39 14.59
C ILE A 104 -5.57 9.89 16.02
N ASN A 105 -6.57 10.76 16.26
CA ASN A 105 -6.81 11.26 17.61
C ASN A 105 -7.26 10.12 18.55
N GLU A 106 -8.11 9.21 18.06
CA GLU A 106 -8.50 8.01 18.79
C GLU A 106 -7.29 7.10 19.08
N ALA A 107 -6.39 6.92 18.11
CA ALA A 107 -5.14 6.20 18.29
C ALA A 107 -4.29 6.74 19.43
N PHE A 108 -4.15 8.06 19.49
CA PHE A 108 -3.29 8.72 20.46
C PHE A 108 -3.81 8.57 21.90
N GLN A 109 -5.13 8.43 22.05
CA GLN A 109 -5.78 8.27 23.35
C GLN A 109 -5.79 6.82 23.85
N ARG A 110 -5.51 5.82 22.99
CA ARG A 110 -5.62 4.40 23.33
C ARG A 110 -4.25 3.72 23.39
N SER A 111 -4.01 2.97 24.47
CA SER A 111 -2.79 2.19 24.71
C SER A 111 -2.47 1.22 23.55
N ILE A 112 -1.21 1.17 23.13
CA ILE A 112 -0.80 1.14 21.72
C ILE A 112 -0.75 -0.25 21.04
N GLU A 113 -0.65 -1.38 21.73
CA GLU A 113 -0.19 -2.59 21.01
C GLU A 113 -1.26 -3.34 20.19
N THR A 114 -2.47 -3.56 20.70
CA THR A 114 -3.50 -4.36 19.99
C THR A 114 -4.30 -3.55 18.97
N GLN A 115 -4.37 -2.24 19.13
CA GLN A 115 -5.18 -1.35 18.27
C GLN A 115 -4.37 -0.74 17.12
N THR A 116 -3.04 -0.88 17.13
CA THR A 116 -2.19 -0.32 16.06
C THR A 116 -2.55 -0.91 14.69
N LEU A 117 -2.84 -2.21 14.59
CA LEU A 117 -3.18 -2.82 13.30
C LEU A 117 -4.57 -2.39 12.79
N GLU A 118 -5.59 -2.39 13.66
CA GLU A 118 -6.95 -1.94 13.34
C GLU A 118 -6.94 -0.50 12.86
N LEU A 119 -6.22 0.35 13.59
CA LEU A 119 -6.02 1.74 13.25
C LEU A 119 -5.30 1.93 11.92
N LEU A 120 -4.19 1.24 11.69
CA LEU A 120 -3.46 1.33 10.42
C LEU A 120 -4.33 0.84 9.25
N THR A 121 -5.20 -0.13 9.50
CA THR A 121 -6.17 -0.62 8.51
C THR A 121 -7.22 0.44 8.20
N GLU A 122 -7.75 1.09 9.23
CA GLU A 122 -8.74 2.17 9.08
C GLU A 122 -8.13 3.38 8.37
N LEU A 123 -6.92 3.79 8.74
CA LEU A 123 -6.17 4.83 8.04
C LEU A 123 -5.99 4.49 6.57
N GLN A 124 -5.57 3.26 6.25
CA GLN A 124 -5.40 2.82 4.88
C GLN A 124 -6.73 2.81 4.10
N HIS A 125 -7.84 2.42 4.73
CA HIS A 125 -9.18 2.44 4.14
C HIS A 125 -9.59 3.84 3.69
N TYR A 126 -9.28 4.87 4.49
CA TYR A 126 -9.58 6.26 4.15
C TYR A 126 -8.50 6.95 3.30
N GLY A 127 -7.52 6.20 2.77
CA GLY A 127 -6.50 6.70 1.86
C GLY A 127 -5.21 7.19 2.53
N GLY A 128 -5.08 6.99 3.84
CA GLY A 128 -3.86 7.21 4.61
C GLY A 128 -2.71 6.31 4.14
N LYS A 129 -1.50 6.86 4.17
CA LYS A 129 -0.29 6.17 3.71
C LYS A 129 0.32 5.40 4.88
N THR A 130 0.14 4.09 4.88
CA THR A 130 0.65 3.21 5.94
C THR A 130 1.72 2.27 5.42
N ASN A 131 2.42 1.62 6.35
CA ASN A 131 3.36 0.55 6.05
C ASN A 131 2.68 -0.82 5.80
N LEU A 132 1.34 -0.89 5.86
CA LEU A 132 0.61 -2.12 5.61
C LEU A 132 0.62 -2.49 4.12
N ILE A 133 0.68 -3.79 3.88
CA ILE A 133 0.52 -4.40 2.56
C ILE A 133 -0.62 -5.42 2.69
N ASP A 134 -1.73 -5.13 2.03
CA ASP A 134 -2.92 -5.96 2.01
C ASP A 134 -2.89 -6.98 0.86
N PHE A 135 -3.45 -8.15 1.13
CA PHE A 135 -3.70 -9.23 0.18
C PHE A 135 -5.13 -9.73 0.36
N THR A 136 -5.70 -10.26 -0.71
CA THR A 136 -7.03 -10.89 -0.73
C THR A 136 -6.92 -12.34 -1.18
N ILE A 137 -7.86 -13.18 -0.73
CA ILE A 137 -8.02 -14.55 -1.24
C ILE A 137 -8.85 -14.60 -2.53
N ASP A 138 -9.53 -13.51 -2.87
CA ASP A 138 -10.34 -13.39 -4.09
C ASP A 138 -9.57 -12.59 -5.16
N TYR A 139 -9.19 -13.28 -6.24
CA TYR A 139 -8.45 -12.68 -7.34
C TYR A 139 -9.24 -11.59 -8.09
N LEU A 140 -10.59 -11.63 -8.08
CA LEU A 140 -11.40 -10.60 -8.73
C LEU A 140 -11.28 -9.26 -7.98
N ILE A 141 -11.18 -9.30 -6.65
CA ILE A 141 -10.91 -8.12 -5.83
C ILE A 141 -9.53 -7.55 -6.18
N ALA A 142 -8.52 -8.41 -6.36
CA ALA A 142 -7.19 -7.96 -6.76
C ALA A 142 -7.19 -7.33 -8.17
N ILE A 143 -7.89 -7.93 -9.14
CA ILE A 143 -8.04 -7.35 -10.49
C ILE A 143 -8.75 -5.99 -10.41
N PHE A 144 -9.84 -5.89 -9.63
CA PHE A 144 -10.52 -4.61 -9.42
C PHE A 144 -9.56 -3.53 -8.92
N PHE A 145 -8.73 -3.83 -7.90
CA PHE A 145 -7.76 -2.88 -7.40
C PHE A 145 -6.69 -2.52 -8.42
N ALA A 146 -6.22 -3.48 -9.23
CA ALA A 146 -5.25 -3.23 -10.30
C ALA A 146 -5.80 -2.30 -11.39
N CYS A 147 -7.10 -2.38 -11.70
CA CYS A 147 -7.72 -1.55 -12.74
C CYS A 147 -8.34 -0.25 -12.21
N SER A 148 -8.55 -0.13 -10.90
CA SER A 148 -9.25 1.02 -10.30
C SER A 148 -8.42 2.31 -10.38
N GLY A 149 -9.04 3.44 -10.73
CA GLY A 149 -8.50 4.78 -10.49
C GLY A 149 -7.65 5.42 -11.57
N GLU A 150 -6.92 4.66 -12.41
CA GLU A 150 -6.06 5.22 -13.47
C GLU A 150 -6.27 4.51 -14.82
N PRO A 151 -7.23 4.96 -15.66
CA PRO A 151 -7.63 4.25 -16.89
C PRO A 151 -6.58 4.18 -18.00
N LYS A 152 -5.46 4.91 -17.86
CA LYS A 152 -4.41 5.04 -18.86
C LYS A 152 -3.10 4.37 -18.45
N GLU A 153 -3.06 3.78 -17.26
CA GLU A 153 -1.88 3.13 -16.71
C GLU A 153 -2.15 1.64 -16.55
N ASP A 154 -1.16 0.82 -16.89
CA ASP A 154 -1.27 -0.62 -16.73
C ASP A 154 -1.13 -1.00 -15.26
N GLY A 155 -2.16 -1.69 -14.74
CA GLY A 155 -2.13 -2.34 -13.45
C GLY A 155 -1.35 -3.65 -13.46
N ARG A 156 -1.22 -4.27 -12.29
CA ARG A 156 -0.67 -5.62 -12.13
C ARG A 156 -1.32 -6.38 -11.00
N VAL A 157 -1.33 -7.71 -11.11
CA VAL A 157 -1.78 -8.61 -10.05
C VAL A 157 -0.61 -9.48 -9.62
N PHE A 158 -0.31 -9.48 -8.33
CA PHE A 158 0.62 -10.41 -7.72
C PHE A 158 -0.10 -11.65 -7.25
N LEU A 159 0.51 -12.81 -7.50
CA LEU A 159 0.08 -14.11 -7.00
C LEU A 159 1.15 -14.62 -6.05
N LEU A 160 0.77 -14.95 -4.82
CA LEU A 160 1.66 -15.56 -3.83
C LEU A 160 1.08 -16.90 -3.39
N GLN A 161 1.81 -17.99 -3.65
CA GLN A 161 1.41 -19.32 -3.20
C GLN A 161 1.56 -19.40 -1.67
N ARG A 162 0.48 -19.79 -0.99
CA ARG A 162 0.50 -20.05 0.45
C ARG A 162 1.14 -21.41 0.67
N THR A 163 2.30 -21.42 1.31
CA THR A 163 2.87 -22.65 1.84
C THR A 163 2.11 -23.03 3.12
N LYS A 164 1.62 -24.27 3.17
CA LYS A 164 1.13 -24.84 4.43
C LYS A 164 2.35 -24.96 5.37
N ARG A 165 2.29 -24.27 6.51
CA ARG A 165 3.25 -24.42 7.60
C ARG A 165 2.92 -25.65 8.43
#